data_AF-A0AAW0VPH7-F1
#
_entry.id   AF-A0AAW0VPH7-F1
#
_cell.length_a   1.000
_cell.length_b   1.000
_cell.length_c   1.000
_cell.angle_alpha   90.00
_cell.angle_beta   90.00
_cell.angle_gamma   90.00
#
_symmetry.space_group_name_H-M   'P 1'
#
loop_
_entity.id
_entity.type
_entity.pdbx_description
1 polymer ?
#
loop_
_entity_poly.entity_id
_entity_poly.type
_entity_poly.pdbx_seq_one_letter_code
_entity_poly.pdbx_strand_id
1 'polypeptide(L)'
;MAERKFTRALGKPGMAAQVRENVSQAVKATATQVKPRLADPIDFEEYASKNKVMLNNDPLRELLMYPLDDISHCVVRRVTRTLQSLAAVHLEEEVTNPLVRQCLATYSQDLTTITHKYLPYSGSYLHLPRLPRVDDLKEQVYEVDTDIEQGDLAILTNGENILKKGYLLKGPES
;
A
#
# COMPACT_ATOMS: atom_id res chain seq x y z
N MET A 1 -20.11 12.67 56.09
CA MET A 1 -19.51 12.40 54.77
C MET A 1 -18.00 12.54 54.90
N ALA A 2 -17.26 11.45 54.68
CA ALA A 2 -15.80 11.48 54.76
C ALA A 2 -15.23 12.24 53.55
N GLU A 3 -14.52 13.32 53.81
CA GLU A 3 -13.88 14.12 52.77
C GLU A 3 -12.81 13.30 52.06
N ARG A 4 -12.84 13.27 50.73
CA ARG A 4 -11.90 12.50 49.91
C ARG A 4 -10.51 13.11 50.07
N LYS A 5 -9.50 12.28 50.38
CA LYS A 5 -8.11 12.68 50.71
C LYS A 5 -7.43 13.61 49.68
N PHE A 6 -7.97 13.75 48.47
CA PHE A 6 -7.47 14.65 47.43
C PHE A 6 -7.78 16.14 47.65
N THR A 7 -8.76 16.50 48.49
CA THR A 7 -9.14 17.93 48.69
C THR A 7 -8.52 18.58 49.91
N ARG A 8 -7.88 17.81 50.80
CA ARG A 8 -7.44 18.26 52.13
C ARG A 8 -6.40 19.40 52.11
N ALA A 9 -5.70 19.62 50.99
CA ALA A 9 -4.68 20.66 50.85
C ALA A 9 -5.12 21.89 50.03
N LEU A 10 -6.37 21.96 49.57
CA LEU A 10 -6.85 23.04 48.68
C LEU A 10 -7.36 24.29 49.42
N GLY A 11 -7.21 24.36 50.75
CA GLY A 11 -7.79 25.43 51.58
C GLY A 11 -7.13 26.81 51.48
N LYS A 12 -6.05 26.97 50.68
CA LYS A 12 -5.39 28.27 50.47
C LYS A 12 -5.19 28.53 48.97
N PRO A 13 -5.54 29.73 48.46
CA PRO A 13 -5.27 30.10 47.08
C PRO A 13 -3.75 29.99 46.83
N GLY A 14 -3.36 29.22 45.82
CA GLY A 14 -1.94 29.01 45.45
C GLY A 14 -1.42 27.58 45.67
N MET A 15 -1.97 26.78 46.59
CA MET A 15 -1.45 25.42 46.87
C MET A 15 -1.64 24.48 45.68
N ALA A 16 -2.79 24.57 44.99
CA ALA A 16 -3.04 23.80 43.77
C ALA A 16 -2.08 24.19 42.63
N ALA A 17 -1.66 25.46 42.55
CA ALA A 17 -0.70 25.91 41.56
C ALA A 17 0.69 25.33 41.85
N GLN A 18 1.10 25.30 43.12
CA GLN A 18 2.37 24.72 43.54
C GLN A 18 2.45 23.21 43.30
N VAL A 19 1.36 22.46 43.55
CA VAL A 19 1.31 21.03 43.21
C VAL A 19 1.43 20.81 41.70
N ARG A 20 0.72 21.61 40.89
CA ARG A 20 0.84 21.56 39.42
C ARG A 20 2.25 21.88 38.94
N GLU A 21 2.90 22.87 39.55
CA GLU A 21 4.27 23.25 39.23
C GLU A 21 5.27 22.15 39.61
N ASN A 22 5.16 21.58 40.82
CA ASN A 22 6.03 20.50 41.27
C ASN A 22 5.89 19.25 40.40
N VAL A 23 4.66 18.88 40.03
CA VAL A 23 4.42 17.77 39.09
C VAL A 23 5.01 18.10 37.71
N SER A 24 4.82 19.32 37.22
CA SER A 24 5.39 19.76 35.94
C SER A 24 6.92 19.74 35.96
N GLN A 25 7.55 20.15 37.06
CA GLN A 25 9.00 20.11 37.22
C GLN A 25 9.52 18.66 37.29
N ALA A 26 8.82 17.78 38.01
CA ALA A 26 9.16 16.36 38.08
C ALA A 26 9.05 15.69 36.70
N VAL A 27 7.94 15.90 35.98
CA VAL A 27 7.77 15.36 34.61
C VAL A 27 8.81 15.92 33.66
N LYS A 28 9.11 17.23 33.73
CA LYS A 28 10.14 17.87 32.90
C LYS A 28 11.53 17.32 33.20
N ALA A 29 11.84 17.03 34.46
CA ALA A 29 13.11 16.42 34.90
C ALA A 29 13.23 14.96 34.45
N THR A 30 12.15 14.17 34.49
CA THR A 30 12.14 12.79 33.98
C THR A 30 12.21 12.75 32.46
N ALA A 31 11.52 13.66 31.77
CA ALA A 31 11.52 13.76 30.31
C ALA A 31 12.89 14.13 29.74
N THR A 32 13.71 14.91 30.45
CA THR A 32 15.09 15.24 30.04
C THR A 32 16.13 14.18 30.37
N GLN A 33 15.85 13.26 31.31
CA GLN A 33 16.77 12.17 31.65
C GLN A 33 16.66 10.97 30.70
N VAL A 34 15.53 10.78 30.03
CA VAL A 34 15.38 9.74 29.01
C VAL A 34 15.78 10.32 27.67
N LYS A 35 17.09 10.54 27.47
CA LYS A 35 17.62 10.67 26.11
C LYS A 35 17.19 9.40 25.37
N PRO A 36 16.36 9.48 24.31
CA PRO A 36 15.97 8.28 23.57
C PRO A 36 17.26 7.59 23.15
N ARG A 37 17.40 6.31 23.54
CA ARG A 37 18.55 5.52 23.09
C ARG A 37 18.49 5.53 21.57
N LEU A 38 19.51 6.10 20.95
CA LEU A 38 19.69 6.03 19.51
C LEU A 38 19.96 4.54 19.24
N ALA A 39 18.92 3.80 18.86
CA ALA A 39 19.08 2.43 18.42
C ALA A 39 19.74 2.48 17.06
N ASP A 40 20.77 1.66 16.86
CA ASP A 40 21.35 1.49 15.55
C ASP A 40 20.27 0.96 14.59
N PRO A 41 20.27 1.41 13.31
CA PRO A 41 19.38 0.85 12.31
C PRO A 41 19.51 -0.67 12.27
N ILE A 42 18.37 -1.36 12.19
CA ILE A 42 18.36 -2.81 12.06
C ILE A 42 19.06 -3.22 10.76
N ASP A 43 19.97 -4.18 10.86
CA ASP A 43 20.50 -4.86 9.68
C ASP A 43 19.45 -5.87 9.19
N PHE A 44 18.71 -5.48 8.15
CA PHE A 44 17.67 -6.30 7.57
C PHE A 44 18.21 -7.58 6.94
N GLU A 45 19.42 -7.56 6.37
CA GLU A 45 20.02 -8.73 5.75
C GLU A 45 20.41 -9.76 6.82
N GLU A 46 21.04 -9.28 7.90
CA GLU A 46 21.39 -10.12 9.03
C GLU A 46 20.14 -10.68 9.72
N TYR A 47 19.12 -9.84 9.97
CA TYR A 47 17.87 -10.26 10.59
C TYR A 47 17.12 -11.30 9.75
N ALA A 48 16.96 -11.04 8.45
CA ALA A 48 16.28 -11.96 7.54
C ALA A 48 17.04 -13.29 7.45
N SER A 49 18.38 -13.25 7.47
CA SER A 49 19.19 -14.48 7.41
C SER A 49 19.08 -15.34 8.66
N LYS A 50 19.04 -14.73 9.85
CA LYS A 50 18.87 -15.44 11.14
C LYS A 50 17.45 -16.01 11.30
N ASN A 51 16.43 -15.31 10.81
CA ASN A 51 15.02 -15.65 11.03
C ASN A 51 14.35 -16.34 9.81
N LYS A 52 15.12 -16.86 8.85
CA LYS A 52 14.60 -17.48 7.61
C LYS A 52 13.48 -18.48 7.84
N VAL A 53 13.60 -19.34 8.86
CA VAL A 53 12.59 -20.37 9.14
C VAL A 53 11.28 -19.76 9.62
N MET A 54 11.32 -18.75 10.48
CA MET A 54 10.13 -18.06 10.98
C MET A 54 9.44 -17.31 9.84
N LEU A 55 10.21 -16.56 9.04
CA LEU A 55 9.71 -15.86 7.85
C LEU A 55 9.11 -16.81 6.81
N ASN A 56 9.68 -18.00 6.64
CA ASN A 56 9.18 -18.99 5.69
C ASN A 56 7.88 -19.65 6.12
N ASN A 57 7.62 -19.74 7.43
CA ASN A 57 6.44 -20.38 8.02
C ASN A 57 5.35 -19.37 8.40
N ASP A 58 5.54 -18.08 8.11
CA ASP A 58 4.56 -17.03 8.40
C ASP A 58 3.29 -17.23 7.54
N PRO A 59 2.08 -17.28 8.12
CA PRO A 59 0.83 -17.36 7.37
C PRO A 59 0.63 -16.24 6.35
N LEU A 60 1.24 -15.07 6.57
CA LEU A 60 1.17 -13.88 5.72
C LEU A 60 2.46 -13.66 4.92
N ARG A 61 3.31 -14.68 4.79
CA ARG A 61 4.57 -14.62 4.05
C ARG A 61 4.43 -14.02 2.66
N GLU A 62 3.36 -14.34 1.94
CA GLU A 62 3.10 -13.84 0.59
C GLU A 62 2.94 -12.31 0.54
N LEU A 63 2.53 -11.67 1.64
CA LEU A 63 2.45 -10.22 1.74
C LEU A 63 3.83 -9.57 1.97
N LEU A 64 4.76 -10.32 2.56
CA LEU A 64 6.11 -9.86 2.88
C LEU A 64 7.10 -10.12 1.73
N MET A 65 6.82 -11.10 0.87
CA MET A 65 7.69 -11.48 -0.23
C MET A 65 7.30 -10.80 -1.53
N TYR A 66 8.29 -10.33 -2.28
CA TYR A 66 8.09 -9.88 -3.65
C TYR A 66 7.70 -11.07 -4.54
N PRO A 67 6.79 -10.88 -5.51
CA PRO A 67 6.45 -11.90 -6.48
C PRO A 67 7.68 -12.40 -7.23
N LEU A 68 7.74 -13.71 -7.50
CA LEU A 68 8.86 -14.32 -8.22
C LEU A 68 9.00 -13.77 -9.66
N ASP A 69 7.91 -13.27 -10.23
CA ASP A 69 7.84 -12.69 -11.58
C ASP A 69 7.81 -11.15 -11.59
N ASP A 70 8.21 -10.50 -10.49
CA ASP A 70 8.21 -9.03 -10.42
C ASP A 70 9.28 -8.40 -11.32
N ILE A 71 10.39 -9.08 -11.58
CA ILE A 71 11.47 -8.51 -12.39
C ILE A 71 11.15 -8.63 -13.88
N SER A 72 11.14 -7.49 -14.57
CA SER A 72 11.02 -7.40 -16.03
C SER A 72 12.24 -6.72 -16.64
N HIS A 73 12.70 -7.26 -17.77
CA HIS A 73 13.85 -6.77 -18.52
C HIS A 73 13.38 -6.06 -19.79
N CYS A 74 13.86 -4.83 -20.00
CA CYS A 74 13.57 -4.04 -21.19
C CYS A 74 14.86 -3.40 -21.72
N VAL A 75 15.04 -3.40 -23.03
CA VAL A 75 16.11 -2.65 -23.72
C VAL A 75 15.50 -1.39 -24.30
N VAL A 76 15.92 -0.23 -23.79
CA VAL A 76 15.43 1.07 -24.23
C VAL A 76 16.47 1.70 -25.15
N ARG A 77 16.03 2.06 -26.36
CA ARG A 77 16.92 2.68 -27.33
C ARG A 77 17.52 3.97 -26.79
N ARG A 78 18.84 4.11 -26.87
CA ARG A 78 19.51 5.31 -26.37
C ARG A 78 19.18 6.50 -27.26
N VAL A 79 18.62 7.56 -26.67
CA VAL A 79 18.35 8.81 -27.42
C VAL A 79 19.62 9.64 -27.49
N THR A 80 20.14 9.84 -28.70
CA THR A 80 21.30 10.69 -28.96
C THR A 80 20.87 12.02 -29.58
N ARG A 81 21.51 13.12 -29.16
CA ARG A 81 21.28 14.45 -29.77
C ARG A 81 21.98 14.62 -31.11
N THR A 82 22.99 13.80 -31.39
CA THR A 82 23.79 13.85 -32.61
C THR A 82 23.14 13.05 -33.73
N LEU A 83 23.29 13.51 -34.97
CA LEU A 83 22.78 12.83 -36.17
C LEU A 83 23.47 11.49 -36.43
N GLN A 84 24.70 11.32 -35.95
CA GLN A 84 25.50 10.10 -36.08
C GLN A 84 26.09 9.71 -34.73
N SER A 85 26.20 8.40 -34.48
CA SER A 85 26.84 7.84 -33.29
C SER A 85 28.36 7.95 -33.39
N LEU A 86 29.05 8.26 -32.28
CA LEU A 86 30.51 8.31 -32.20
C LEU A 86 31.18 6.96 -32.53
N ALA A 87 30.51 5.84 -32.24
CA ALA A 87 30.97 4.51 -32.65
C ALA A 87 30.80 4.24 -34.15
N ALA A 88 29.94 4.98 -34.85
CA ALA A 88 29.87 4.90 -36.31
C ALA A 88 30.98 5.72 -37.00
N VAL A 89 31.68 6.58 -36.25
CA VAL A 89 32.77 7.43 -36.76
C VAL A 89 34.14 6.77 -36.57
N HIS A 90 34.33 6.00 -35.49
CA HIS A 90 35.54 5.22 -35.28
C HIS A 90 35.30 3.79 -35.74
N LEU A 91 35.81 3.42 -36.91
CA LEU A 91 35.90 2.02 -37.32
C LEU A 91 36.70 1.27 -36.24
N GLU A 92 36.21 0.12 -35.79
CA GLU A 92 36.87 -0.68 -34.74
C GLU A 92 38.35 -0.98 -35.04
N GLU A 93 38.76 -0.90 -36.30
CA GLU A 93 40.11 -1.10 -36.80
C GLU A 93 41.09 0.03 -36.45
N GLU A 94 40.61 1.26 -36.24
CA GLU A 94 41.46 2.42 -35.93
C GLU A 94 41.78 2.52 -34.41
N VAL A 95 40.94 1.91 -33.58
CA VAL A 95 41.07 1.95 -32.12
C VAL A 95 41.87 0.74 -31.63
N THR A 96 43.17 0.96 -31.43
CA THR A 96 44.10 -0.08 -30.94
C THR A 96 43.92 -0.41 -29.46
N ASN A 97 43.51 0.58 -28.65
CA ASN A 97 43.37 0.41 -27.20
C ASN A 97 42.07 -0.35 -26.84
N PRO A 98 42.15 -1.52 -26.17
CA PRO A 98 40.97 -2.31 -25.83
C PRO A 98 40.01 -1.60 -24.87
N LEU A 99 40.52 -0.75 -23.96
CA LEU A 99 39.68 0.02 -23.04
C LEU A 99 38.83 1.04 -23.79
N VAL A 100 39.41 1.70 -24.79
CA VAL A 100 38.69 2.68 -25.62
C VAL A 100 37.61 1.99 -26.45
N ARG A 101 37.90 0.79 -26.98
CA ARG A 101 36.90 -0.04 -27.69
C ARG A 101 35.74 -0.43 -26.78
N GLN A 102 36.02 -0.89 -25.56
CA GLN A 102 34.98 -1.24 -24.58
C GLN A 102 34.15 -0.01 -24.16
N CYS A 103 34.78 1.15 -23.97
CA CYS A 103 34.06 2.39 -23.69
C CYS A 103 33.14 2.75 -24.86
N LEU A 104 33.63 2.75 -26.11
CA LEU A 104 32.83 3.04 -27.29
C LEU A 104 31.62 2.11 -27.41
N ALA A 105 31.83 0.80 -27.19
CA ALA A 105 30.76 -0.18 -27.18
C ALA A 105 29.71 0.15 -26.11
N THR A 106 30.15 0.34 -24.85
CA THR A 106 29.26 0.65 -23.71
C THR A 106 28.48 1.96 -23.94
N TYR A 107 29.13 3.00 -24.49
CA TYR A 107 28.47 4.28 -24.74
C TYR A 107 27.55 4.28 -25.96
N SER A 108 27.67 3.30 -26.85
CA SER A 108 26.86 3.23 -28.07
C SER A 108 25.74 2.21 -27.99
N GLN A 109 25.81 1.29 -27.03
CA GLN A 109 24.75 0.34 -26.76
C GLN A 109 23.50 1.00 -26.18
N ASP A 110 22.37 0.33 -26.41
CA ASP A 110 21.09 0.69 -25.82
C ASP A 110 21.09 0.47 -24.31
N LEU A 111 20.17 1.16 -23.62
CA LEU A 111 20.08 1.11 -22.16
C LEU A 111 19.29 -0.12 -21.73
N THR A 112 19.95 -1.01 -21.00
CA THR A 112 19.26 -2.11 -20.32
C THR A 112 18.60 -1.59 -19.05
N THR A 113 17.27 -1.65 -18.99
CA THR A 113 16.48 -1.20 -17.85
C THR A 113 15.80 -2.40 -17.19
N ILE A 114 15.91 -2.49 -15.87
CA ILE A 114 15.18 -3.46 -15.06
C ILE A 114 13.99 -2.74 -14.43
N THR A 115 12.79 -3.25 -14.65
CA THR A 115 11.53 -2.68 -14.13
C THR A 115 10.78 -3.71 -13.30
N HIS A 116 10.06 -3.23 -12.28
CA HIS A 116 9.20 -4.08 -11.45
C HIS A 116 7.79 -4.12 -12.05
N LYS A 117 7.32 -5.31 -12.42
CA LYS A 117 6.01 -5.57 -13.03
C LYS A 117 4.88 -5.07 -12.14
N TYR A 118 5.03 -5.19 -10.83
CA TYR A 118 4.02 -4.78 -9.86
C TYR A 118 4.28 -3.40 -9.25
N LEU A 119 5.22 -2.62 -9.80
CA LEU A 119 5.47 -1.24 -9.36
C LEU A 119 4.20 -0.36 -9.30
N PRO A 120 3.24 -0.47 -10.25
CA PRO A 120 1.99 0.29 -10.18
C PRO A 120 1.12 0.00 -8.94
N TYR A 121 1.34 -1.13 -8.26
CA TYR A 121 0.60 -1.54 -7.06
C TYR A 121 1.27 -1.09 -5.75
N SER A 122 2.47 -0.48 -5.82
CA SER A 122 3.25 -0.03 -4.65
C SER A 122 2.73 1.28 -4.02
N GLY A 123 1.76 1.94 -4.66
CA GLY A 123 1.26 3.26 -4.26
C GLY A 123 0.04 3.23 -3.34
N SER A 124 -0.54 4.42 -3.14
CA SER A 124 -1.86 4.56 -2.51
C SER A 124 -2.93 3.79 -3.29
N TYR A 125 -3.94 3.27 -2.59
CA TYR A 125 -5.11 2.61 -3.18
C TYR A 125 -5.76 3.44 -4.31
N LEU A 126 -5.68 4.78 -4.23
CA LEU A 126 -6.21 5.69 -5.25
C LEU A 126 -5.50 5.60 -6.61
N HIS A 127 -4.25 5.12 -6.64
CA HIS A 127 -3.42 5.01 -7.84
C HIS A 127 -3.33 3.59 -8.39
N LEU A 128 -4.08 2.64 -7.82
CA LEU A 128 -4.09 1.28 -8.31
C LEU A 128 -4.58 1.22 -9.77
N PRO A 129 -3.97 0.36 -10.61
CA PRO A 129 -4.47 0.11 -11.95
C PRO A 129 -5.94 -0.29 -11.89
N ARG A 130 -6.79 0.42 -12.62
CA ARG A 130 -8.20 0.05 -12.74
C ARG A 130 -8.29 -1.22 -13.56
N LEU A 131 -8.82 -2.28 -12.97
CA LEU A 131 -9.15 -3.48 -13.72
C LEU A 131 -10.17 -3.11 -14.80
N PRO A 132 -10.07 -3.70 -16.01
CA PRO A 132 -11.12 -3.54 -17.01
C PRO A 132 -12.45 -3.92 -16.36
N ARG A 133 -13.51 -3.16 -16.66
CA ARG A 133 -14.85 -3.49 -16.16
C ARG A 133 -15.14 -4.92 -16.58
N VAL A 134 -15.35 -5.79 -15.60
CA VAL A 134 -15.93 -7.11 -15.86
C VAL A 134 -17.26 -6.83 -16.55
N ASP A 135 -17.50 -7.48 -17.70
CA ASP A 135 -18.74 -7.33 -18.45
C ASP A 135 -19.93 -7.41 -17.48
N ASP A 136 -20.93 -6.54 -17.70
CA ASP A 136 -22.13 -6.51 -16.87
C ASP A 136 -22.68 -7.94 -16.75
N LEU A 137 -22.95 -8.35 -15.51
CA LEU A 137 -23.42 -9.69 -15.21
C LEU A 137 -24.62 -9.99 -16.10
N LYS A 138 -24.56 -11.10 -16.86
CA LYS A 138 -25.69 -11.49 -17.72
C LYS A 138 -26.94 -11.61 -16.86
N GLU A 139 -28.02 -11.01 -17.32
CA GLU A 139 -29.33 -11.14 -16.70
C GLU A 139 -29.70 -12.62 -16.63
N GLN A 140 -29.85 -13.14 -15.42
CA GLN A 140 -30.30 -14.51 -15.20
C GLN A 140 -31.83 -14.51 -15.27
N VAL A 141 -32.37 -15.06 -16.36
CA VAL A 141 -33.80 -15.33 -16.49
C VAL A 141 -34.05 -16.71 -15.89
N TYR A 142 -34.85 -16.76 -14.83
CA TYR A 142 -35.32 -18.00 -14.24
C TYR A 142 -36.72 -18.29 -14.75
N GLU A 143 -36.97 -19.50 -15.21
CA GLU A 143 -38.32 -20.01 -15.43
C GLU A 143 -38.94 -20.26 -14.05
N VAL A 144 -40.10 -19.65 -13.78
CA VAL A 144 -40.80 -19.83 -12.52
C VAL A 144 -41.89 -20.87 -12.76
N ASP A 145 -41.73 -22.07 -12.20
CA ASP A 145 -42.66 -23.22 -12.37
C ASP A 145 -43.97 -23.07 -11.57
N THR A 146 -44.25 -21.92 -10.97
CA THR A 146 -45.52 -21.68 -10.27
C THR A 146 -46.55 -21.10 -11.24
N ASP A 147 -47.68 -21.80 -11.38
CA ASP A 147 -48.89 -21.27 -12.00
C ASP A 147 -49.27 -19.96 -11.29
N ILE A 148 -49.22 -18.83 -12.00
CA ILE A 148 -49.56 -17.52 -11.43
C ILE A 148 -51.06 -17.51 -11.12
N GLU A 149 -51.42 -17.65 -9.85
CA GLU A 149 -52.79 -17.46 -9.41
C GLU A 149 -53.19 -15.98 -9.63
N GLN A 150 -54.46 -15.73 -9.96
CA GLN A 150 -54.95 -14.38 -10.29
C GLN A 150 -54.70 -13.33 -9.19
N GLY A 151 -54.51 -13.76 -7.94
CA GLY A 151 -54.11 -12.89 -6.82
C GLY A 151 -52.68 -12.38 -6.93
N ASP A 152 -51.75 -13.18 -7.46
CA ASP A 152 -50.33 -12.83 -7.56
C ASP A 152 -50.07 -11.88 -8.73
N LEU A 153 -50.86 -11.98 -9.80
CA LEU A 153 -50.81 -11.03 -10.92
C LEU A 153 -51.17 -9.61 -10.47
N ALA A 154 -52.13 -9.47 -9.56
CA ALA A 154 -52.52 -8.18 -8.99
C ALA A 154 -51.41 -7.57 -8.10
N ILE A 155 -50.62 -8.39 -7.41
CA ILE A 155 -49.49 -7.92 -6.59
C ILE A 155 -48.35 -7.42 -7.50
N LEU A 156 -48.08 -8.11 -8.61
CA LEU A 156 -47.09 -7.71 -9.61
C LEU A 156 -47.48 -6.43 -10.35
N THR A 157 -48.76 -6.25 -10.71
CA THR A 157 -49.22 -5.05 -11.43
C THR A 157 -49.35 -3.82 -10.52
N ASN A 158 -49.71 -4.03 -9.25
CA ASN A 158 -50.08 -2.91 -8.38
C ASN A 158 -48.88 -2.37 -7.59
N GLY A 159 -47.79 -3.13 -7.45
CA GLY A 159 -46.51 -2.63 -6.91
C GLY A 159 -46.55 -1.98 -5.52
N GLU A 160 -47.70 -2.02 -4.84
CA GLU A 160 -48.03 -1.01 -3.84
C GLU A 160 -47.30 -1.19 -2.51
N ASN A 161 -46.55 -2.27 -2.31
CA ASN A 161 -45.87 -2.53 -1.02
C ASN A 161 -44.46 -3.16 -1.14
N ILE A 162 -43.81 -3.10 -2.32
CA ILE A 162 -42.46 -3.65 -2.50
C ILE A 162 -41.42 -2.53 -2.43
N LEU A 163 -40.61 -2.53 -1.37
CA LEU A 163 -39.51 -1.58 -1.20
C LEU A 163 -38.24 -2.13 -1.86
N LYS A 164 -37.75 -1.45 -2.90
CA LYS A 164 -36.46 -1.76 -3.55
C LYS A 164 -35.34 -0.89 -2.97
N LYS A 165 -34.32 -1.52 -2.38
CA LYS A 165 -33.05 -0.88 -2.00
C LYS A 165 -31.89 -1.60 -2.67
N GLY A 166 -31.32 -1.00 -3.72
CA GLY A 166 -30.28 -1.62 -4.53
C GLY A 166 -30.81 -2.88 -5.23
N TYR A 167 -30.19 -4.03 -4.96
CA TYR A 167 -30.59 -5.34 -5.49
C TYR A 167 -31.57 -6.10 -4.59
N LEU A 168 -31.92 -5.56 -3.42
CA LEU A 168 -32.82 -6.21 -2.49
C LEU A 168 -34.26 -5.71 -2.68
N LEU A 169 -35.17 -6.65 -2.89
CA LEU A 169 -36.62 -6.44 -2.87
C LEU A 169 -37.14 -6.98 -1.53
N LYS A 170 -37.83 -6.13 -0.77
CA LYS A 170 -38.45 -6.51 0.51
C LYS A 170 -39.97 -6.35 0.40
N GLY A 171 -40.69 -7.45 0.62
CA GLY A 171 -42.14 -7.45 0.75
C GLY A 171 -42.60 -6.87 2.11
N PRO A 172 -43.91 -6.58 2.26
CA PRO A 172 -44.45 -6.07 3.51
C PRO A 172 -44.17 -7.06 4.66
N GLU A 173 -43.73 -6.54 5.79
CA GLU A 173 -43.56 -7.31 7.03
C GLU A 173 -44.96 -7.61 7.57
N SER A 174 -45.43 -8.83 7.34
CA SER A 174 -46.58 -9.40 8.05
C SER A 174 -46.22 -9.74 9.49
#